data_AF-A0A3M1R5J9-F1
#
_entry.id   AF-A0A3M1R5J9-F1
#
_cell.length_a   1.000
_cell.length_b   1.000
_cell.length_c   1.000
_cell.angle_alpha   90.00
_cell.angle_beta   90.00
_cell.angle_gamma   90.00
#
_symmetry.space_group_name_H-M   'P 1'
#
loop_
_entity.id
_entity.type
_entity.pdbx_description
1 polymer ?
#
loop_
_entity_poly.entity_id
_entity_poly.type
_entity_poly.pdbx_seq_one_letter_code
_entity_poly.pdbx_strand_id
1 'polypeptide(L)'
;MAGRQTARTPGSGAGTRLEGLLLWAAITALLAWAPWPPRLRPYLPSLWIDLPLISLLLRREPLTAWGVRRPDARQTAAHLTAFALLLLPASLALLAALGAIQPRWDLHPGRLAATLGRQLLWVALPEELFFRGYLWARLRPQRPEDRLAAIAANGALFALTHLAIHPGPWAAATWLPGCYFAWLRCRTRNLLPPLLVHA
;
A
#
# COMPACT_ATOMS: atom_id res chain seq x y z
N MET A 1 -38.05 18.73 4.51
CA MET A 1 -37.54 17.76 3.52
C MET A 1 -36.22 18.28 2.96
N ALA A 2 -35.10 17.86 3.56
CA ALA A 2 -33.77 18.26 3.11
C ALA A 2 -33.29 17.28 2.04
N GLY A 3 -33.05 17.78 0.82
CA GLY A 3 -32.55 17.00 -0.30
C GLY A 3 -31.16 16.44 0.01
N ARG A 4 -31.04 15.11 0.06
CA ARG A 4 -29.74 14.44 0.00
C ARG A 4 -29.15 14.69 -1.39
N GLN A 5 -28.25 15.68 -1.50
CA GLN A 5 -27.31 15.72 -2.61
C GLN A 5 -26.45 14.46 -2.52
N THR A 6 -26.77 13.48 -3.35
CA THR A 6 -25.89 12.35 -3.65
C THR A 6 -24.70 12.94 -4.38
N ALA A 7 -23.62 13.24 -3.65
CA ALA A 7 -22.34 13.55 -4.24
C ALA A 7 -22.00 12.39 -5.20
N ARG A 8 -22.08 12.64 -6.52
CA ARG A 8 -21.59 11.70 -7.52
C ARG A 8 -20.13 11.44 -7.15
N THR A 9 -19.83 10.22 -6.71
CA THR A 9 -18.45 9.81 -6.46
C THR A 9 -17.71 9.93 -7.79
N PRO A 10 -16.70 10.81 -7.91
CA PRO A 10 -15.98 10.96 -9.15
C PRO A 10 -15.24 9.65 -9.45
N GLY A 11 -15.45 9.11 -10.65
CA GLY A 11 -14.50 8.20 -11.29
C GLY A 11 -14.53 6.71 -10.93
N SER A 12 -15.67 6.02 -11.09
CA SER A 12 -15.73 4.54 -11.02
C SER A 12 -15.96 3.84 -12.37
N GLY A 13 -15.68 4.54 -13.48
CA GLY A 13 -15.82 4.01 -14.84
C GLY A 13 -14.61 3.18 -15.29
N ALA A 14 -14.77 2.35 -16.32
CA ALA A 14 -13.70 1.51 -16.87
C ALA A 14 -12.43 2.31 -17.24
N GLY A 15 -12.58 3.55 -17.71
CA GLY A 15 -11.46 4.45 -17.99
C GLY A 15 -10.57 4.73 -16.78
N THR A 16 -11.16 4.92 -15.59
CA THR A 16 -10.39 5.20 -14.37
C THR A 16 -9.60 3.98 -13.86
N ARG A 17 -10.09 2.76 -14.11
CA ARG A 17 -9.36 1.52 -13.81
C ARG A 17 -8.15 1.38 -14.72
N LEU A 18 -8.34 1.56 -16.02
CA LEU A 18 -7.26 1.48 -17.00
C LEU A 18 -6.17 2.51 -16.70
N GLU A 19 -6.53 3.76 -16.41
CA GLU A 19 -5.59 4.81 -15.99
C GLU A 19 -4.75 4.39 -14.76
N GLY A 20 -5.39 3.80 -13.75
CA GLY A 20 -4.71 3.31 -12.55
C GLY A 20 -3.68 2.23 -12.85
N LEU A 21 -4.06 1.27 -13.70
CA LEU A 21 -3.18 0.17 -14.13
C LEU A 21 -2.04 0.67 -15.03
N LEU A 22 -2.30 1.61 -15.93
CA LEU A 22 -1.27 2.20 -16.79
C LEU A 22 -0.25 3.00 -15.97
N LEU A 23 -0.70 3.78 -14.99
CA LEU A 23 0.22 4.51 -14.11
C LEU A 23 1.05 3.54 -13.27
N TRP A 24 0.43 2.50 -12.71
CA TRP A 24 1.15 1.43 -11.99
C TRP A 24 2.21 0.77 -12.88
N ALA A 25 1.83 0.39 -14.10
CA ALA A 25 2.73 -0.28 -15.05
C ALA A 25 3.90 0.64 -15.45
N ALA A 26 3.64 1.91 -15.72
CA ALA A 26 4.66 2.89 -16.05
C ALA A 26 5.67 3.09 -14.92
N ILE A 27 5.20 3.25 -13.67
CA ILE A 27 6.08 3.38 -12.50
C ILE A 27 6.91 2.10 -12.33
N THR A 28 6.26 0.94 -12.35
CA THR A 28 6.93 -0.36 -12.15
C THR A 28 8.00 -0.60 -13.22
N ALA A 29 7.68 -0.35 -14.50
CA ALA A 29 8.62 -0.50 -15.59
C ALA A 29 9.81 0.47 -15.46
N LEU A 30 9.55 1.73 -15.08
CA LEU A 30 10.58 2.75 -14.87
C LEU A 30 11.55 2.34 -13.75
N LEU A 31 11.04 1.75 -12.67
CA LEU A 31 11.84 1.24 -11.56
C LEU A 31 12.64 -0.01 -11.95
N ALA A 32 12.04 -0.92 -12.72
CA ALA A 32 12.65 -2.18 -13.13
C ALA A 32 13.73 -2.03 -14.22
N TRP A 33 13.64 -1.03 -15.10
CA TRP A 33 14.51 -0.88 -16.27
C TRP A 33 15.98 -0.53 -15.94
N ALA A 34 16.29 -0.21 -14.68
CA ALA A 34 17.51 0.39 -14.13
C ALA A 34 18.87 0.26 -14.88
N PRO A 35 19.26 1.32 -15.61
CA PRO A 35 20.60 1.90 -15.51
C PRO A 35 20.56 3.30 -14.86
N TRP A 36 19.77 3.47 -13.79
CA TRP A 36 19.66 4.78 -13.14
C TRP A 36 20.99 5.23 -12.53
N PRO A 37 21.41 6.49 -12.76
CA PRO A 37 22.57 7.09 -12.10
C PRO A 37 22.51 6.88 -10.57
N PRO A 38 23.62 6.58 -9.89
CA PRO A 38 23.63 6.33 -8.44
C PRO A 38 22.97 7.44 -7.63
N ARG A 39 23.12 8.70 -8.07
CA ARG A 39 22.49 9.88 -7.45
C ARG A 39 20.96 9.90 -7.51
N LEU A 40 20.35 9.23 -8.49
CA LEU A 40 18.88 9.20 -8.67
C LEU A 40 18.22 8.01 -7.97
N ARG A 41 18.96 6.92 -7.75
CA ARG A 41 18.44 5.68 -7.14
C ARG A 41 17.69 5.89 -5.81
N PRO A 42 18.15 6.74 -4.87
CA PRO A 42 17.45 6.96 -3.61
C PRO A 42 16.06 7.60 -3.77
N TYR A 43 15.84 8.32 -4.86
CA TYR A 43 14.59 9.04 -5.14
C TYR A 43 13.60 8.20 -5.95
N LEU A 44 14.04 7.10 -6.56
CA LEU A 44 13.16 6.26 -7.38
C LEU A 44 11.90 5.77 -6.62
N PRO A 45 11.99 5.32 -5.35
CA PRO A 45 10.78 4.95 -4.60
C PRO A 45 9.82 6.12 -4.35
N SER A 46 10.28 7.38 -4.38
CA SER A 46 9.39 8.55 -4.19
C SER A 46 8.40 8.71 -5.33
N LEU A 47 8.64 8.11 -6.50
CA LEU A 47 7.69 8.09 -7.61
C LEU A 47 6.32 7.51 -7.21
N TRP A 48 6.29 6.61 -6.23
CA TRP A 48 5.04 6.08 -5.65
C TRP A 48 4.27 7.13 -4.83
N ILE A 49 4.92 8.19 -4.31
CA ILE A 49 4.24 9.36 -3.72
C ILE A 49 3.93 10.40 -4.79
N ASP A 50 4.95 10.78 -5.56
CA ASP A 50 4.94 12.01 -6.33
C ASP A 50 3.88 11.95 -7.42
N LEU A 51 3.75 10.82 -8.12
CA LEU A 51 2.81 10.67 -9.22
C LEU A 51 1.35 10.59 -8.76
N PRO A 52 1.00 9.84 -7.69
CA PRO A 52 -0.30 10.01 -7.06
C PRO A 52 -0.55 11.44 -6.62
N LEU A 53 0.33 12.06 -5.84
CA LEU A 53 0.10 13.41 -5.34
C LEU A 53 -0.12 14.41 -6.48
N ILE A 54 0.65 14.31 -7.57
CA ILE A 54 0.42 15.08 -8.80
C ILE A 54 -0.98 14.79 -9.35
N SER A 55 -1.38 13.52 -9.49
CA SER A 55 -2.74 13.18 -9.93
C SER A 55 -3.82 13.73 -8.99
N LEU A 56 -3.58 13.77 -7.68
CA LEU A 56 -4.51 14.34 -6.70
C LEU A 56 -4.68 15.84 -6.94
N LEU A 57 -3.57 16.55 -7.10
CA LEU A 57 -3.53 17.98 -7.37
C LEU A 57 -4.21 18.31 -8.70
N LEU A 58 -3.89 17.57 -9.76
CA LEU A 58 -4.46 17.78 -11.10
C LEU A 58 -5.98 17.49 -11.13
N ARG A 59 -6.43 16.45 -10.42
CA ARG A 59 -7.86 16.04 -10.40
C ARG A 59 -8.67 16.71 -9.30
N ARG A 60 -8.02 17.49 -8.43
CA ARG A 60 -8.63 18.12 -7.25
C ARG A 60 -9.43 17.13 -6.40
N GLU A 61 -8.94 15.88 -6.32
CA GLU A 61 -9.56 14.85 -5.49
C GLU A 61 -9.26 15.15 -4.00
N PRO A 62 -10.23 15.07 -3.09
CA PRO A 62 -9.95 15.23 -1.67
C PRO A 62 -9.15 14.02 -1.16
N LEU A 63 -8.21 14.23 -0.24
CA LEU A 63 -7.44 13.15 0.43
C LEU A 63 -8.36 12.08 1.08
N THR A 64 -9.58 12.45 1.44
CA THR A 64 -10.60 11.54 1.99
C THR A 64 -11.11 10.50 0.97
N ALA A 65 -10.99 10.77 -0.34
CA ALA A 65 -11.27 9.81 -1.40
C ALA A 65 -10.31 8.63 -1.34
N TRP A 66 -9.08 8.89 -0.88
CA TRP A 66 -8.01 7.89 -0.78
C TRP A 66 -7.99 7.21 0.59
N GLY A 67 -8.86 7.62 1.51
CA GLY A 67 -8.97 7.03 2.84
C GLY A 67 -8.12 7.73 3.90
N VAL A 68 -7.52 8.88 3.58
CA VAL A 68 -6.91 9.75 4.59
C VAL A 68 -8.05 10.40 5.39
N ARG A 69 -8.32 9.82 6.56
CA ARG A 69 -9.43 10.19 7.45
C ARG A 69 -8.96 10.06 8.89
N ARG A 70 -9.68 10.69 9.82
CA ARG A 70 -9.46 10.45 11.25
C ARG A 70 -9.70 8.95 11.55
N PRO A 71 -8.74 8.24 12.14
CA PRO A 71 -8.88 6.82 12.46
C PRO A 71 -9.80 6.61 13.67
N ASP A 72 -10.42 5.44 13.73
CA ASP A 72 -10.92 4.89 15.00
C ASP A 72 -9.74 4.26 15.74
N ALA A 73 -9.35 4.85 16.87
CA ALA A 73 -8.17 4.43 17.62
C ALA A 73 -8.31 3.01 18.16
N ARG A 74 -9.50 2.62 18.63
CA ARG A 74 -9.75 1.29 19.19
C ARG A 74 -9.68 0.23 18.09
N GLN A 75 -10.32 0.49 16.95
CA GLN A 75 -10.26 -0.42 15.81
C GLN A 75 -8.84 -0.54 15.26
N THR A 76 -8.11 0.58 15.17
CA THR A 76 -6.71 0.60 14.71
C THR A 76 -5.81 -0.20 15.65
N ALA A 77 -5.92 0.03 16.97
CA ALA A 77 -5.18 -0.72 17.97
C ALA A 77 -5.49 -2.23 17.91
N ALA A 78 -6.76 -2.61 17.77
CA ALA A 78 -7.14 -4.02 17.64
C ALA A 78 -6.48 -4.71 16.42
N HIS A 79 -6.44 -4.02 15.27
CA HIS A 79 -5.77 -4.55 14.07
C HIS A 79 -4.26 -4.64 14.24
N LEU A 80 -3.63 -3.62 14.85
CA LEU A 80 -2.20 -3.65 15.15
C LEU A 80 -1.84 -4.78 16.09
N THR A 81 -2.62 -4.97 17.16
CA THR A 81 -2.43 -6.09 18.10
C THR A 81 -2.59 -7.43 17.41
N ALA A 82 -3.65 -7.62 16.62
CA ALA A 82 -3.86 -8.87 15.88
C ALA A 82 -2.72 -9.15 14.89
N PHE A 83 -2.23 -8.11 14.19
CA PHE A 83 -1.09 -8.25 13.30
C PHE A 83 0.18 -8.63 14.08
N ALA A 84 0.52 -7.88 15.13
CA ALA A 84 1.72 -8.10 15.92
C ALA A 84 1.76 -9.47 16.60
N LEU A 85 0.60 -9.96 17.08
CA LEU A 85 0.54 -11.24 17.80
C LEU A 85 0.41 -12.46 16.89
N LEU A 86 -0.18 -12.31 15.70
CA LEU A 86 -0.51 -13.46 14.84
C LEU A 86 0.22 -13.42 13.51
N LEU A 87 0.03 -12.34 12.75
CA LEU A 87 0.47 -12.29 11.36
C LEU A 87 1.97 -11.99 11.22
N LEU A 88 2.50 -11.09 12.03
CA LEU A 88 3.91 -10.75 12.04
C LEU A 88 4.80 -11.97 12.40
N PRO A 89 4.59 -12.67 13.54
CA PRO A 89 5.41 -13.84 13.86
C PRO A 89 5.25 -14.96 12.83
N ALA A 90 4.04 -15.20 12.31
CA ALA A 90 3.83 -16.19 11.26
C ALA A 90 4.57 -15.82 9.96
N SER A 91 4.54 -14.56 9.56
CA SER A 91 5.24 -14.07 8.36
C SER A 91 6.76 -14.16 8.52
N LEU A 92 7.29 -13.77 9.68
CA LEU A 92 8.71 -13.89 9.98
C LEU A 92 9.17 -15.35 9.99
N ALA A 93 8.37 -16.24 10.60
CA ALA A 93 8.67 -17.68 10.62
C ALA A 93 8.66 -18.28 9.20
N LEU A 94 7.68 -17.92 8.37
CA LEU A 94 7.63 -18.35 6.97
C LEU A 94 8.84 -17.86 6.17
N LEU A 95 9.16 -16.57 6.25
CA LEU A 95 10.31 -16.00 5.54
C LEU A 95 11.64 -16.60 6.01
N ALA A 96 11.77 -16.88 7.32
CA ALA A 96 12.94 -17.57 7.87
C ALA A 96 13.02 -19.03 7.38
N ALA A 97 11.91 -19.76 7.36
CA ALA A 97 11.84 -21.13 6.85
C ALA A 97 12.15 -21.22 5.35
N LEU A 98 11.83 -20.19 4.58
CA LEU A 98 12.20 -20.04 3.16
C LEU A 98 13.66 -19.59 2.97
N GLY A 99 14.41 -19.37 4.05
CA GLY A 99 15.80 -18.87 3.99
C GLY A 99 15.92 -17.42 3.48
N ALA A 100 14.81 -16.68 3.39
CA ALA A 100 14.79 -15.32 2.87
C ALA A 100 15.32 -14.30 3.89
N ILE A 101 15.18 -14.59 5.19
CA ILE A 101 15.66 -13.73 6.27
C ILE A 101 16.35 -14.54 7.36
N GLN A 102 17.25 -13.88 8.09
CA GLN A 102 17.71 -14.32 9.40
C GLN A 102 17.23 -13.29 10.43
N PRO A 103 16.20 -13.60 11.24
CA PRO A 103 15.68 -12.65 12.21
C PRO A 103 16.78 -12.19 13.17
N ARG A 104 17.00 -10.88 13.23
CA ARG A 104 17.91 -10.24 14.18
C ARG A 104 17.14 -9.16 14.92
N TRP A 105 17.25 -9.18 16.25
CA TRP A 105 16.58 -8.22 17.11
C TRP A 105 17.58 -7.14 17.52
N ASP A 106 17.36 -5.92 17.07
CA ASP A 106 18.12 -4.75 17.50
C ASP A 106 17.16 -3.71 18.07
N LEU A 107 17.04 -3.73 19.40
CA LEU A 107 16.09 -2.91 20.13
C LEU A 107 16.73 -1.64 20.69
N HIS A 108 17.93 -1.26 20.21
CA HIS A 108 18.56 -0.02 20.65
C HIS A 108 17.65 1.18 20.29
N PRO A 109 17.22 2.01 21.25
CA PRO A 109 16.13 2.97 21.04
C PRO A 109 16.35 3.90 19.83
N GLY A 110 17.57 4.43 19.67
CA GLY A 110 17.89 5.31 18.54
C GLY A 110 17.84 4.62 17.18
N ARG A 111 18.24 3.34 17.09
CA ARG A 111 18.23 2.58 15.84
C ARG A 111 16.83 2.07 15.50
N LEU A 112 16.07 1.67 16.51
CA LEU A 112 14.66 1.33 16.37
C LEU A 112 13.86 2.53 15.88
N ALA A 113 14.01 3.69 16.52
CA ALA A 113 13.31 4.92 16.11
C ALA A 113 13.69 5.35 14.69
N ALA A 114 14.98 5.30 14.33
CA ALA A 114 15.43 5.61 12.98
C ALA A 114 14.88 4.62 11.93
N THR A 115 14.83 3.33 12.27
CA THR A 115 14.26 2.29 11.40
C THR A 115 12.76 2.50 11.19
N LEU A 116 11.99 2.67 12.28
CA LEU A 116 10.55 2.91 12.21
C LEU A 116 10.24 4.22 11.45
N GLY A 117 10.98 5.29 11.72
CA GLY A 117 10.82 6.55 10.99
C GLY A 117 11.09 6.39 9.50
N ARG A 118 12.12 5.60 9.13
CA ARG A 118 12.40 5.29 7.73
C ARG A 118 11.29 4.46 7.09
N GLN A 119 10.86 3.37 7.74
CA GLN A 119 9.82 2.50 7.23
C GLN A 119 8.50 3.25 7.07
N LEU A 120 8.09 4.04 8.07
CA LEU A 120 6.85 4.82 8.00
C LEU A 120 6.88 5.87 6.90
N LEU A 121 7.92 6.69 6.83
CA LEU A 121 7.92 7.89 5.99
C LEU A 121 8.39 7.63 4.55
N TRP A 122 9.39 6.75 4.37
CA TRP A 122 10.05 6.55 3.09
C TRP A 122 9.67 5.25 2.38
N VAL A 123 8.93 4.36 3.04
CA VAL A 123 8.50 3.07 2.47
C VAL A 123 6.97 2.95 2.53
N ALA A 124 6.43 2.77 3.72
CA ALA A 124 5.02 2.49 3.94
C ALA A 124 4.12 3.65 3.48
N LEU A 125 4.45 4.91 3.80
CA LEU A 125 3.63 6.05 3.37
C LEU A 125 3.52 6.17 1.85
N PRO A 126 4.63 6.15 1.08
CA PRO A 126 4.58 6.05 -0.38
C PRO A 126 3.70 4.93 -0.90
N GLU A 127 3.99 3.72 -0.44
CA GLU A 127 3.40 2.53 -1.00
C GLU A 127 1.92 2.44 -0.65
N GLU A 128 1.55 2.70 0.59
CA GLU A 128 0.14 2.68 0.99
C GLU A 128 -0.66 3.80 0.33
N LEU A 129 -0.12 5.01 0.22
CA LEU A 129 -0.80 6.10 -0.49
C LEU A 129 -1.08 5.73 -1.95
N PHE A 130 -0.13 5.08 -2.63
CA PHE A 130 -0.34 4.58 -3.98
C PHE A 130 -1.34 3.42 -4.00
N PHE A 131 -1.01 2.30 -3.37
CA PHE A 131 -1.73 1.05 -3.54
C PHE A 131 -3.11 1.09 -2.86
N ARG A 132 -3.19 1.59 -1.63
CA ARG A 132 -4.41 1.56 -0.79
C ARG A 132 -5.18 2.89 -0.84
N GLY A 133 -4.53 3.95 -1.31
CA GLY A 133 -5.16 5.21 -1.66
C GLY A 133 -5.58 5.26 -3.13
N TYR A 134 -4.65 5.68 -3.98
CA TYR A 134 -4.88 6.01 -5.39
C TYR A 134 -5.41 4.83 -6.22
N LEU A 135 -4.72 3.70 -6.18
CA LEU A 135 -5.03 2.52 -7.00
C LEU A 135 -6.28 1.82 -6.47
N TRP A 136 -6.43 1.68 -5.15
CA TRP A 136 -7.66 1.15 -4.54
C TRP A 136 -8.90 1.95 -4.91
N ALA A 137 -8.81 3.28 -4.96
CA ALA A 137 -9.94 4.13 -5.37
C ALA A 137 -10.42 3.80 -6.80
N ARG A 138 -9.50 3.39 -7.68
CA ARG A 138 -9.77 3.02 -9.09
C ARG A 138 -10.22 1.58 -9.23
N LEU A 139 -9.63 0.65 -8.48
CA LEU A 139 -10.02 -0.75 -8.42
C LEU A 139 -11.28 -1.00 -7.58
N ARG A 140 -11.81 0.05 -6.94
CA ARG A 140 -12.86 -0.07 -5.93
C ARG A 140 -14.02 -0.94 -6.44
N PRO A 141 -14.37 -2.01 -5.70
CA PRO A 141 -15.45 -2.90 -6.09
C PRO A 141 -16.78 -2.12 -6.12
N GLN A 142 -17.55 -2.32 -7.19
CA GLN A 142 -18.87 -1.70 -7.32
C GLN A 142 -19.92 -2.49 -6.53
N ARG A 143 -19.73 -3.81 -6.41
CA ARG A 143 -20.61 -4.69 -5.66
C ARG A 143 -19.90 -5.36 -4.48
N PRO A 144 -20.60 -5.71 -3.38
CA PRO A 144 -19.99 -6.38 -2.24
C PRO A 144 -19.24 -7.68 -2.57
N GLU A 145 -19.76 -8.47 -3.51
CA GLU A 145 -19.19 -9.74 -3.98
C GLU A 145 -17.82 -9.57 -4.66
N ASP A 146 -17.56 -8.41 -5.27
CA ASP A 146 -16.30 -8.12 -5.95
C ASP A 146 -15.16 -7.75 -4.98
N ARG A 147 -15.44 -7.61 -3.68
CA ARG A 147 -14.45 -7.14 -2.69
C ARG A 147 -13.24 -8.05 -2.59
N LEU A 148 -13.45 -9.37 -2.59
CA LEU A 148 -12.36 -10.33 -2.50
C LEU A 148 -11.46 -10.25 -3.75
N ALA A 149 -12.06 -10.14 -4.93
CA ALA A 149 -11.32 -9.95 -6.17
C ALA A 149 -10.52 -8.65 -6.17
N ALA A 150 -11.09 -7.54 -5.69
CA ALA A 150 -10.38 -6.26 -5.59
C ALA A 150 -9.22 -6.31 -4.58
N ILE A 151 -9.39 -7.01 -3.45
CA ILE A 151 -8.32 -7.25 -2.47
C ILE A 151 -7.19 -8.07 -3.09
N ALA A 152 -7.53 -9.20 -3.73
CA ALA A 152 -6.58 -10.09 -4.37
C ALA A 152 -5.82 -9.38 -5.51
N ALA A 153 -6.52 -8.59 -6.33
CA ALA A 153 -5.92 -7.82 -7.41
C ALA A 153 -4.96 -6.73 -6.88
N ASN A 154 -5.37 -5.99 -5.84
CA ASN A 154 -4.51 -4.98 -5.23
C ASN A 154 -3.23 -5.61 -4.62
N GLY A 155 -3.38 -6.73 -3.90
CA GLY A 155 -2.25 -7.49 -3.37
C GLY A 155 -1.36 -8.08 -4.47
N ALA A 156 -1.94 -8.54 -5.59
CA ALA A 156 -1.19 -9.06 -6.73
C ALA A 156 -0.34 -7.97 -7.38
N LEU A 157 -0.89 -6.77 -7.61
CA LEU A 157 -0.15 -5.65 -8.16
C LEU A 157 1.00 -5.22 -7.22
N PHE A 158 0.77 -5.27 -5.91
CA PHE A 158 1.81 -5.02 -4.91
C PHE A 158 2.96 -6.03 -5.01
N ALA A 159 2.63 -7.33 -5.11
CA ALA A 159 3.64 -8.39 -5.23
C ALA A 159 4.38 -8.37 -6.57
N LEU A 160 3.68 -8.10 -7.68
CA LEU A 160 4.28 -7.95 -9.01
C LEU A 160 5.27 -6.79 -9.04
N THR A 161 4.96 -5.70 -8.34
CA THR A 161 5.89 -4.57 -8.16
C THR A 161 7.18 -5.04 -7.48
N HIS A 162 7.07 -5.80 -6.39
CA HIS A 162 8.23 -6.32 -5.68
C HIS A 162 9.04 -7.31 -6.52
N LEU A 163 8.37 -8.19 -7.28
CA LEU A 163 9.04 -9.13 -8.19
C LEU A 163 9.79 -8.40 -9.32
N ALA A 164 9.28 -7.26 -9.79
CA ALA A 164 9.92 -6.48 -10.84
C ALA A 164 11.15 -5.70 -10.33
N ILE A 165 11.18 -5.32 -9.05
CA ILE A 165 12.21 -4.45 -8.47
C ILE A 165 13.26 -5.23 -7.69
N HIS A 166 12.89 -6.35 -7.06
CA HIS A 166 13.77 -7.12 -6.20
C HIS A 166 14.18 -8.46 -6.84
N PRO A 167 15.48 -8.78 -6.85
CA PRO A 167 15.95 -10.08 -7.31
C PRO A 167 15.66 -11.13 -6.23
N GLY A 168 14.57 -11.88 -6.38
CA GLY A 168 14.34 -13.07 -5.57
C GLY A 168 12.89 -13.55 -5.53
N PRO A 169 12.66 -14.89 -5.48
CA PRO A 169 11.30 -15.44 -5.42
C PRO A 169 10.57 -15.10 -4.11
N TRP A 170 11.30 -14.73 -3.04
CA TRP A 170 10.71 -14.25 -1.79
C TRP A 170 9.80 -13.03 -2.00
N ALA A 171 10.04 -12.22 -3.04
CA ALA A 171 9.21 -11.07 -3.36
C ALA A 171 7.75 -11.47 -3.65
N ALA A 172 7.50 -12.68 -4.18
CA ALA A 172 6.13 -13.19 -4.35
C ALA A 172 5.39 -13.37 -3.02
N ALA A 173 6.11 -13.62 -1.91
CA ALA A 173 5.51 -13.74 -0.59
C ALA A 173 4.86 -12.43 -0.10
N THR A 174 5.23 -11.28 -0.68
CA THR A 174 4.61 -9.98 -0.38
C THR A 174 3.15 -9.90 -0.84
N TRP A 175 2.66 -10.85 -1.62
CA TRP A 175 1.24 -10.96 -1.98
C TRP A 175 0.32 -11.08 -0.76
N LEU A 176 0.72 -11.88 0.25
CA LEU A 176 -0.06 -12.09 1.46
C LEU A 176 -0.21 -10.82 2.32
N PRO A 177 0.88 -10.14 2.76
CA PRO A 177 0.74 -8.85 3.43
C PRO A 177 0.07 -7.83 2.50
N GLY A 178 0.33 -7.91 1.19
CA GLY A 178 -0.31 -7.08 0.17
C GLY A 178 -1.85 -7.12 0.24
N CYS A 179 -2.40 -8.33 0.25
CA CYS A 179 -3.84 -8.60 0.43
C CYS A 179 -4.33 -8.17 1.82
N TYR A 180 -3.55 -8.41 2.88
CA TYR A 180 -3.94 -8.00 4.23
C TYR A 180 -4.09 -6.49 4.37
N PHE A 181 -3.17 -5.71 3.80
CA PHE A 181 -3.25 -4.24 3.81
C PHE A 181 -4.46 -3.74 3.02
N ALA A 182 -4.75 -4.35 1.86
CA ALA A 182 -5.95 -4.05 1.07
C ALA A 182 -7.25 -4.42 1.83
N TRP A 183 -7.24 -5.53 2.56
CA TRP A 183 -8.34 -5.91 3.45
C TRP A 183 -8.54 -4.90 4.59
N LEU A 184 -7.47 -4.47 5.27
CA LEU A 184 -7.52 -3.43 6.30
C LEU A 184 -8.10 -2.13 5.74
N ARG A 185 -7.65 -1.71 4.55
CA ARG A 185 -8.18 -0.54 3.84
C ARG A 185 -9.67 -0.68 3.53
N CYS A 186 -10.11 -1.86 3.11
CA CYS A 186 -11.51 -2.16 2.85
C CYS A 186 -12.35 -2.14 4.13
N ARG A 187 -11.83 -2.73 5.22
CA ARG A 187 -12.54 -2.93 6.49
C ARG A 187 -12.69 -1.65 7.31
N THR A 188 -11.65 -0.82 7.33
CA THR A 188 -11.57 0.40 8.13
C THR A 188 -11.94 1.66 7.34
N ARG A 189 -11.91 1.56 6.00
CA ARG A 189 -12.03 2.71 5.08
C ARG A 189 -11.00 3.81 5.35
N ASN A 190 -9.90 3.46 6.01
CA ASN A 190 -8.85 4.36 6.44
C ASN A 190 -7.48 3.86 5.94
N LEU A 191 -6.57 4.79 5.69
CA LEU A 191 -5.21 4.49 5.25
C LEU A 191 -4.23 4.27 6.41
N LEU A 192 -4.52 4.79 7.60
CA LEU A 192 -3.62 4.70 8.75
C LEU A 192 -3.42 3.25 9.24
N PRO A 193 -4.44 2.38 9.36
CA PRO A 193 -4.22 1.00 9.80
C PRO A 193 -3.27 0.20 8.91
N PRO A 194 -3.44 0.14 7.57
CA PRO A 194 -2.46 -0.55 6.73
C PRO A 194 -1.09 0.14 6.73
N LEU A 195 -1.02 1.47 6.84
CA LEU A 195 0.24 2.21 6.97
C LEU A 195 1.06 1.79 8.19
N LEU A 196 0.43 1.71 9.36
CA LEU A 196 1.11 1.35 10.61
C LEU A 196 1.49 -0.13 10.68
N VAL A 197 0.72 -1.00 10.03
CA VAL A 197 1.00 -2.44 9.96
C VAL A 197 2.13 -2.75 8.95
N HIS A 198 2.22 -1.95 7.89
CA HIS A 198 3.27 -2.10 6.88
C HIS A 198 4.64 -1.83 7.47
N ALA A 199 4.78 -0.73 8.23
CA ALA A 199 6.05 -0.29 8.81
C ALA A 199 6.54 -1.15 9.99
#